data_AF-A0A0C2M1R5-F1
#
_entry.id   AF-A0A0C2M1R5-F1
#
_cell.length_a   1.000
_cell.length_b   1.000
_cell.length_c   1.000
_cell.angle_alpha   90.00
_cell.angle_beta   90.00
_cell.angle_gamma   90.00
#
_symmetry.space_group_name_H-M   'P 1'
#
loop_
_entity.id
_entity.type
_entity.pdbx_description
1 polymer ?
#
loop_
_entity_poly.entity_id
_entity_poly.type
_entity_poly.pdbx_seq_one_letter_code
_entity_poly.pdbx_strand_id
1 'polypeptide(L)'
;MAPEVARGDKYGVEVDIWSLGCVMIELCTGEPPLYYLEPSHVIVQLKNQKEAPFIPVKTDRVVSPLMIPFMELCFLPSKINRASADHLLIHPFLSQVCEPKDLQELLSLLSMG
;
A
#
# COMPACT_ATOMS: atom_id res chain seq x y z
N MET A 1 -2.85 2.85 8.40
CA MET A 1 -3.34 4.18 8.85
C MET A 1 -2.54 5.27 8.16
N ALA A 2 -3.20 6.31 7.62
CA ALA A 2 -2.53 7.44 6.97
C ALA A 2 -1.92 8.45 7.97
N PRO A 3 -0.91 9.25 7.58
CA PRO A 3 -0.26 10.23 8.46
C PRO A 3 -1.23 11.25 9.07
N GLU A 4 -2.17 11.76 8.29
CA GLU A 4 -3.19 12.72 8.73
C GLU A 4 -4.15 12.13 9.77
N VAL A 5 -4.46 10.84 9.67
CA VAL A 5 -5.25 10.12 10.68
C VAL A 5 -4.44 9.98 11.97
N ALA A 6 -3.15 9.65 11.85
CA ALA A 6 -2.24 9.56 13.00
C ALA A 6 -2.15 10.88 13.76
N ARG A 7 -2.15 12.01 13.05
CA ARG A 7 -2.10 13.37 13.64
C ARG A 7 -3.43 13.84 14.21
N GLY A 8 -4.55 13.18 13.89
CA GLY A 8 -5.89 13.64 14.25
C GLY A 8 -6.37 14.82 13.38
N ASP A 9 -5.80 14.99 12.20
CA ASP A 9 -6.22 16.01 11.24
C ASP A 9 -7.58 15.62 10.62
N LYS A 10 -8.29 16.59 10.03
CA LYS A 10 -9.43 16.27 9.17
C LYS A 10 -8.96 15.41 8.00
N TYR A 11 -9.67 14.34 7.71
CA TYR A 11 -9.36 13.42 6.61
C TYR A 11 -10.60 13.14 5.75
N GLY A 12 -10.36 12.66 4.53
CA GLY A 12 -11.38 12.24 3.57
C GLY A 12 -11.04 10.87 3.00
N VAL A 13 -11.57 10.55 1.82
CA VAL A 13 -11.39 9.25 1.14
C VAL A 13 -9.94 8.96 0.74
N GLU A 14 -9.06 9.97 0.76
CA GLU A 14 -7.65 9.81 0.38
C GLU A 14 -6.89 8.89 1.35
N VAL A 15 -7.41 8.68 2.56
CA VAL A 15 -6.84 7.73 3.54
C VAL A 15 -6.96 6.27 3.09
N ASP A 16 -7.95 5.97 2.25
CA ASP A 16 -8.14 4.63 1.70
C ASP A 16 -7.05 4.31 0.67
N ILE A 17 -6.61 5.32 -0.08
CA ILE A 17 -5.50 5.20 -1.03
C ILE A 17 -4.18 4.91 -0.31
N TRP A 18 -3.94 5.56 0.82
CA TRP A 18 -2.78 5.21 1.66
C TRP A 18 -2.88 3.76 2.16
N SER A 19 -4.07 3.36 2.60
CA SER A 19 -4.32 2.01 3.12
C SER A 19 -4.15 0.94 2.04
N LEU A 20 -4.53 1.23 0.78
CA LEU A 20 -4.25 0.39 -0.38
C LEU A 20 -2.74 0.16 -0.55
N GLY A 21 -1.92 1.22 -0.45
CA GLY A 21 -0.46 1.07 -0.47
C GLY A 21 0.05 0.15 0.64
N CYS A 22 -0.49 0.28 1.86
CA CYS A 22 -0.13 -0.62 2.97
C CYS A 22 -0.47 -2.09 2.67
N VAL A 23 -1.66 -2.36 2.14
CA VAL A 23 -2.09 -3.71 1.75
C VAL A 23 -1.18 -4.28 0.66
N MET A 24 -0.77 -3.46 -0.32
CA MET A 24 0.15 -3.92 -1.35
C MET A 24 1.52 -4.33 -0.79
N ILE A 25 2.05 -3.58 0.18
CA ILE A 25 3.27 -3.99 0.89
C ILE A 25 3.03 -5.34 1.56
N GLU A 26 1.96 -5.46 2.34
CA GLU A 26 1.61 -6.68 3.07
C GLU A 26 1.44 -7.91 2.17
N LEU A 27 0.81 -7.76 1.01
CA LEU A 27 0.69 -8.84 0.02
C LEU A 27 2.05 -9.28 -0.56
N CYS A 28 3.04 -8.38 -0.60
CA CYS A 28 4.37 -8.69 -1.16
C CYS A 28 5.36 -9.23 -0.14
N THR A 29 5.24 -8.81 1.11
CA THR A 29 6.18 -9.13 2.20
C THR A 29 5.60 -10.12 3.20
N GLY A 30 4.28 -10.31 3.21
CA GLY A 30 3.54 -11.02 4.26
C GLY A 30 3.28 -10.20 5.52
N GLU A 31 3.77 -8.95 5.59
CA GLU A 31 3.73 -8.13 6.80
C GLU A 31 3.41 -6.66 6.46
N PRO A 32 2.60 -5.96 7.28
CA PRO A 32 2.30 -4.55 7.04
C PRO A 32 3.55 -3.67 7.16
N PRO A 33 3.54 -2.45 6.60
CA PRO A 33 4.65 -1.52 6.76
C PRO A 33 4.91 -1.23 8.24
N LEU A 34 6.19 -1.19 8.61
CA LEU A 34 6.66 -0.95 9.97
C LEU A 34 6.25 -2.02 11.00
N TYR A 35 5.95 -3.26 10.57
CA TYR A 35 5.56 -4.36 11.46
C TYR A 35 6.54 -4.64 12.60
N TYR A 36 7.83 -4.35 12.42
CA TYR A 36 8.88 -4.53 13.43
C TYR A 36 8.87 -3.48 14.55
N LEU A 37 8.00 -2.46 14.47
CA LEU A 37 7.88 -1.41 15.48
C LEU A 37 6.67 -1.65 16.37
N GLU A 38 6.83 -1.32 17.66
CA GLU A 38 5.70 -1.21 18.58
C GLU A 38 4.66 -0.21 18.08
N PRO A 39 3.34 -0.45 18.32
CA PRO A 39 2.28 0.41 17.80
C PRO A 39 2.48 1.89 18.10
N SER A 40 2.94 2.23 19.31
CA SER A 40 3.20 3.62 19.71
C SER A 40 4.28 4.29 18.85
N HIS A 41 5.34 3.57 18.48
CA HIS A 41 6.40 4.07 17.60
C HIS A 41 5.92 4.21 16.16
N VAL A 42 5.06 3.31 15.68
CA VAL A 42 4.41 3.45 14.37
C VAL A 42 3.60 4.75 14.30
N ILE A 43 2.81 5.07 15.32
CA ILE A 43 2.05 6.33 15.38
C ILE A 43 2.99 7.53 15.32
N VAL A 44 4.08 7.54 16.10
CA VAL A 44 5.05 8.65 16.12
C VAL A 44 5.70 8.82 14.75
N GLN A 45 6.10 7.73 14.10
CA GLN A 45 6.71 7.77 12.77
C GLN A 45 5.73 8.31 11.72
N LEU A 46 4.48 7.83 11.72
CA LEU A 46 3.44 8.33 10.81
C LEU A 46 3.14 9.82 11.03
N LYS A 47 3.08 10.29 12.28
CA LYS A 47 2.87 11.72 12.57
C LYS A 47 3.96 12.60 11.97
N ASN A 48 5.20 12.13 12.02
CA ASN A 48 6.40 12.84 11.57
C ASN A 48 6.72 12.61 10.08
N GLN A 49 5.90 11.85 9.36
CA GLN A 49 6.07 11.51 7.95
C GLN A 49 5.98 12.78 7.07
N LYS A 50 7.12 13.22 6.53
CA LYS A 50 7.22 14.37 5.62
C LYS A 50 7.45 13.99 4.16
N GLU A 51 8.03 12.81 3.94
CA GLU A 51 8.34 12.25 2.64
C GLU A 51 7.56 10.95 2.45
N ALA A 52 7.40 10.53 1.19
CA ALA A 52 6.83 9.22 0.91
C ALA A 52 7.62 8.17 1.72
N PRO A 53 6.94 7.22 2.38
CA PRO A 53 7.60 6.16 3.09
C PRO A 53 8.57 5.50 2.13
N PHE A 54 9.77 5.21 2.64
CA PHE A 54 10.59 4.20 1.99
C PHE A 54 9.69 2.98 1.79
N ILE A 55 9.63 2.47 0.57
CA ILE A 55 8.89 1.26 0.24
C ILE A 55 9.91 0.12 0.27
N PRO A 56 10.21 -0.47 1.44
CA PRO A 56 11.09 -1.62 1.53
C PRO A 56 10.34 -2.82 0.97
N VAL A 57 10.32 -2.98 -0.35
CA VAL A 57 9.97 -4.26 -0.96
C VAL A 57 11.19 -5.18 -0.81
N LYS A 58 11.58 -5.42 0.45
CA LYS A 58 12.56 -6.46 0.80
C LYS A 58 11.80 -7.77 0.80
N THR A 59 11.71 -8.36 -0.38
CA THR A 59 11.09 -9.65 -0.60
C THR A 59 12.06 -10.48 -1.45
N ASP A 60 12.13 -11.77 -1.16
CA ASP A 60 12.80 -12.76 -1.99
C ASP A 60 12.00 -13.07 -3.27
N ARG A 61 10.81 -12.49 -3.39
CA ARG A 61 9.87 -12.67 -4.51
C ARG A 61 10.13 -11.66 -5.63
N VAL A 62 9.78 -12.06 -6.85
CA VAL A 62 9.79 -11.15 -8.00
C VAL A 62 8.59 -10.21 -7.89
N VAL A 63 8.84 -8.90 -7.91
CA VAL A 63 7.78 -7.87 -7.96
C VAL A 63 7.82 -7.14 -9.30
N SER A 64 6.64 -6.75 -9.79
CA SER A 64 6.55 -6.01 -11.05
C SER A 64 7.28 -4.65 -10.94
N PRO A 65 8.06 -4.24 -11.95
CA PRO A 65 8.71 -2.93 -11.95
C PRO A 65 7.71 -1.77 -11.94
N LEU A 66 6.44 -2.01 -12.29
CA LEU A 66 5.37 -1.01 -12.24
C LEU A 66 4.72 -0.86 -10.85
N MET A 67 4.96 -1.82 -9.95
CA MET A 67 4.32 -1.84 -8.64
C MET A 67 4.86 -0.75 -7.72
N ILE A 68 6.18 -0.50 -7.75
CA ILE A 68 6.80 0.54 -6.93
C ILE A 68 6.29 1.93 -7.33
N PRO A 69 6.33 2.34 -8.62
CA PRO A 69 5.74 3.60 -9.04
C PRO A 69 4.25 3.75 -8.68
N PHE A 70 3.46 2.67 -8.76
CA PHE A 70 2.07 2.70 -8.32
C PHE A 70 1.94 3.00 -6.81
N MET A 71 2.72 2.33 -5.97
CA MET A 71 2.69 2.55 -4.52
C MET A 71 3.23 3.93 -4.12
N GLU A 72 4.20 4.49 -4.85
CA GLU A 72 4.67 5.86 -4.62
C GLU A 72 3.54 6.88 -4.74
N LEU A 73 2.62 6.67 -5.69
CA LEU A 73 1.40 7.49 -5.85
C LEU A 73 0.43 7.30 -4.67
N CYS A 74 0.34 6.09 -4.11
CA CYS A 74 -0.47 5.79 -2.93
C CYS A 74 0.07 6.49 -1.67
N PHE A 75 1.39 6.59 -1.55
CA PHE A 75 2.03 7.07 -0.33
C PHE A 75 2.51 8.52 -0.36
N LEU A 76 1.94 9.35 -1.22
CA LEU A 76 2.20 10.78 -1.17
C LEU A 76 1.76 11.34 0.22
N PRO A 77 2.66 12.04 0.95
CA PRO A 77 2.39 12.48 2.32
C PRO A 77 1.28 13.52 2.42
N SER A 78 1.23 14.42 1.45
CA SER A 78 0.13 15.38 1.32
C SER A 78 -1.07 14.66 0.74
N LYS A 79 -2.16 14.55 1.52
CA LYS A 79 -3.43 13.98 1.06
C LYS A 79 -3.99 14.66 -0.18
N ILE A 80 -3.69 15.94 -0.41
CA ILE A 80 -4.15 16.71 -1.59
C ILE A 80 -3.42 16.27 -2.86
N ASN A 81 -2.14 15.88 -2.72
CA ASN A 81 -1.32 15.46 -3.84
C ASN A 81 -1.43 13.94 -4.10
N ARG A 82 -1.93 13.18 -3.11
CA ARG A 82 -2.12 11.74 -3.20
C ARG A 82 -3.06 11.40 -4.35
N ALA A 83 -2.72 10.36 -5.10
CA ALA A 83 -3.53 9.95 -6.24
C ALA A 83 -4.95 9.58 -5.78
N SER A 84 -5.94 9.88 -6.62
CA SER A 84 -7.31 9.38 -6.42
C SER A 84 -7.43 7.94 -6.93
N ALA A 85 -8.51 7.26 -6.57
CA ALA A 85 -8.84 5.95 -7.12
C ALA A 85 -8.91 5.99 -8.66
N ASP A 86 -9.57 7.00 -9.23
CA ASP A 86 -9.68 7.17 -10.68
C ASP A 86 -8.32 7.34 -11.37
N HIS A 87 -7.39 8.06 -10.73
CA HIS A 87 -6.03 8.19 -11.25
C HIS A 87 -5.27 6.86 -11.17
N LEU A 88 -5.41 6.11 -10.08
CA LEU A 88 -4.76 4.81 -9.96
C LEU A 88 -5.32 3.78 -10.94
N LEU A 89 -6.63 3.81 -11.23
CA LEU A 89 -7.29 2.89 -12.16
C LEU A 89 -6.72 2.94 -13.58
N ILE A 90 -6.14 4.07 -14.00
CA ILE A 90 -5.52 4.22 -15.33
C ILE A 90 -4.00 3.95 -15.31
N HIS A 91 -3.41 3.59 -14.17
CA HIS A 91 -1.98 3.32 -14.08
C HIS A 91 -1.62 2.00 -14.79
N PRO A 92 -0.50 1.92 -15.53
CA PRO A 92 -0.10 0.71 -16.27
C PRO A 92 0.01 -0.56 -15.41
N PHE A 93 0.25 -0.43 -14.11
CA PHE A 93 0.22 -1.58 -13.19
C PHE A 93 -1.11 -2.34 -13.23
N LEU A 94 -2.24 -1.62 -13.26
CA LEU A 94 -3.58 -2.24 -13.31
C LEU A 94 -4.01 -2.66 -14.71
N SER A 95 -3.23 -2.35 -15.75
CA SER A 95 -3.42 -2.98 -17.08
C SER A 95 -2.87 -4.41 -17.15
N GLN A 96 -2.14 -4.86 -16.13
CA GLN A 96 -1.59 -6.22 -16.03
C GLN A 96 -2.42 -7.14 -15.14
N VAL A 97 -3.68 -6.77 -14.86
CA VAL A 97 -4.56 -7.57 -14.00
C VAL A 97 -4.78 -8.96 -14.60
N CYS A 98 -4.70 -9.96 -13.72
CA CYS A 98 -5.05 -11.33 -14.05
C CYS A 98 -6.56 -11.50 -14.16
N GLU A 99 -6.99 -12.58 -14.81
CA GLU A 99 -8.41 -12.91 -14.91
C GLU A 99 -8.92 -13.46 -13.56
N PRO A 100 -10.22 -13.30 -13.22
CA PRO A 100 -10.75 -13.80 -11.95
C PRO A 100 -10.49 -15.29 -11.69
N LYS A 101 -10.34 -16.10 -12.74
CA LYS A 101 -9.98 -17.53 -12.66
C LYS A 101 -8.58 -17.76 -12.05
N ASP A 102 -7.64 -16.85 -12.26
CA ASP A 102 -6.26 -16.97 -11.77
C ASP A 102 -6.23 -16.80 -10.23
N LEU A 103 -7.16 -16.00 -9.68
CA LEU A 103 -7.36 -15.90 -8.24
C LEU A 103 -8.01 -17.18 -7.66
N GLN A 104 -8.93 -17.83 -8.38
CA GLN A 104 -9.54 -19.07 -7.93
C GLN A 104 -8.51 -20.20 -7.77
N GLU A 105 -7.53 -20.27 -8.66
CA GLU A 105 -6.41 -21.21 -8.55
C GLU A 105 -5.61 -20.97 -7.25
N LEU A 106 -5.28 -19.72 -6.95
CA LEU A 106 -4.59 -19.35 -5.71
C LEU A 106 -5.41 -19.69 -4.46
N LEU A 107 -6.71 -19.42 -4.45
CA LEU A 107 -7.61 -19.78 -3.35
C LEU A 107 -7.71 -21.30 -3.15
N SER A 108 -7.72 -22.06 -4.25
CA SER A 108 -7.75 -23.53 -4.19
C SER A 108 -6.48 -24.10 -3.54
N LEU A 109 -5.30 -23.53 -3.83
CA LEU A 109 -4.04 -23.91 -3.21
C LEU A 109 -4.06 -23.70 -1.69
N LEU A 110 -4.65 -22.61 -1.22
CA LEU A 110 -4.80 -22.32 0.20
C LEU A 110 -5.78 -23.26 0.92
N SER A 111 -6.76 -23.81 0.19
CA SER A 111 -7.75 -24.75 0.74
C SER A 111 -7.27 -26.21 0.80
N MET A 112 -6.11 -26.51 0.21
CA MET A 112 -5.49 -27.84 0.22
C MET A 112 -4.49 -28.03 1.37
N GLY A 113 -4.39 -27.06 2.29
CA GLY A 113 -3.56 -27.10 3.50
C GLY A 113 -4.32 -27.47 4.76
#